data_AF-A0A3D9HUR8-F1
#
_entry.id   AF-A0A3D9HUR8-F1
#
_cell.length_a   1.000
_cell.length_b   1.000
_cell.length_c   1.000
_cell.angle_alpha   90.00
_cell.angle_beta   90.00
_cell.angle_gamma   90.00
#
_symmetry.space_group_name_H-M   'P 1'
#
loop_
_entity.id
_entity.type
_entity.pdbx_description
1 polymer ?
#
loop_
_entity_poly.entity_id
_entity_poly.type
_entity_poly.pdbx_seq_one_letter_code
_entity_poly.pdbx_strand_id
1 'polypeptide(L)'
;MKIDRPDQSNKSAEFVKLSLREVLQVSGGDKNPSCWMACPCPERKDRCGHDCPGISTALSSDPVLYPLEIRIAPLVYELSKMRVFQPCWSCEGHETGTGALWKLPQIWFYVGAEIQARLMADALRTLLGNRAIASEWEVAITRSASDDPETTYCLKPVAGETVKLDQLQRDLSILTEQLPETIRQQARTMLAAMN
;
A
#
# COMPACT_ATOMS: atom_id res chain seq x y z
N MET A 1 16.35 -25.31 23.75
CA MET A 1 15.89 -24.10 24.45
C MET A 1 14.50 -23.77 23.92
N LYS A 2 13.46 -23.83 24.76
CA LYS A 2 12.08 -23.49 24.36
C LYS A 2 11.84 -22.06 24.83
N ILE A 3 11.53 -21.16 23.90
CA ILE A 3 11.10 -19.80 24.24
C ILE A 3 9.58 -19.90 24.39
N ASP A 4 9.10 -19.84 25.62
CA ASP A 4 7.66 -19.81 25.87
C ASP A 4 7.08 -18.54 25.26
N ARG A 5 5.97 -18.68 24.53
CA ARG A 5 5.26 -17.52 24.01
C ARG A 5 4.67 -16.76 25.20
N PRO A 6 4.81 -15.42 25.25
CA PRO A 6 4.10 -14.64 26.26
C PRO A 6 2.61 -14.96 26.17
N ASP A 7 1.94 -15.03 27.33
CA ASP A 7 0.51 -15.27 27.42
C ASP A 7 -0.26 -14.10 26.79
N GLN A 8 -0.43 -14.17 25.47
CA GLN A 8 -1.22 -13.23 24.70
C GLN A 8 -2.68 -13.62 24.87
N SER A 9 -3.29 -13.09 25.93
CA SER A 9 -4.69 -13.33 26.29
C SER A 9 -5.66 -13.27 25.09
N ASN A 10 -6.80 -13.97 25.18
CA ASN A 10 -7.89 -14.05 24.19
C ASN A 10 -8.30 -12.70 23.54
N LYS A 11 -8.06 -11.57 24.21
CA LYS A 11 -8.32 -10.22 23.68
C LYS A 11 -7.54 -9.92 22.39
N SER A 12 -6.34 -10.49 22.23
CA SER A 12 -5.52 -10.31 21.02
C SER A 12 -6.14 -11.00 19.80
N ALA A 13 -6.69 -12.21 19.97
CA ALA A 13 -7.25 -12.98 18.87
C ALA A 13 -8.52 -12.32 18.27
N GLU A 14 -9.42 -11.82 19.11
CA GLU A 14 -10.64 -11.16 18.62
C GLU A 14 -10.35 -9.82 17.94
N PHE A 15 -9.37 -9.05 18.45
CA PHE A 15 -8.91 -7.84 17.77
C PHE A 15 -8.33 -8.15 16.38
N VAL A 16 -7.47 -9.18 16.27
CA VAL A 16 -6.94 -9.63 14.98
C VAL A 16 -8.06 -10.05 14.03
N LYS A 17 -9.05 -10.82 14.49
CA LYS A 17 -10.20 -11.21 13.65
C LYS A 17 -11.00 -10.00 13.16
N LEU A 18 -11.17 -8.97 14.01
CA LEU A 18 -11.83 -7.73 13.62
C LEU A 18 -11.05 -7.02 12.51
N SER A 19 -9.75 -6.81 12.70
CA SER A 19 -8.89 -6.16 11.68
C SER A 19 -8.84 -6.94 10.36
N LEU A 20 -8.85 -8.27 10.40
CA LEU A 20 -8.95 -9.10 9.19
C LEU A 20 -10.29 -8.90 8.47
N ARG A 21 -11.40 -8.78 9.21
CA ARG A 21 -12.72 -8.51 8.62
C ARG A 21 -12.81 -7.11 8.02
N GLU A 22 -12.19 -6.10 8.63
CA GLU A 22 -12.12 -4.74 8.07
C GLU A 22 -11.50 -4.75 6.67
N VAL A 23 -10.38 -5.46 6.48
CA VAL A 23 -9.72 -5.63 5.17
C VAL A 23 -10.68 -6.23 4.13
N LEU A 24 -11.56 -7.15 4.54
CA LEU A 24 -12.50 -7.84 3.65
C LEU A 24 -13.77 -7.04 3.37
N GLN A 25 -14.24 -6.22 4.31
CA GLN A 25 -15.47 -5.44 4.20
C GLN A 25 -15.34 -4.29 3.19
N VAL A 26 -14.12 -3.88 2.86
CA VAL A 26 -13.86 -2.87 1.82
C VAL A 26 -13.94 -3.51 0.43
N SER A 27 -15.17 -3.87 0.07
CA SER A 27 -15.53 -4.50 -1.20
C SER A 27 -16.42 -3.56 -2.03
N GLY A 28 -15.82 -2.93 -3.05
CA GLY A 28 -16.41 -2.57 -4.35
C GLY A 28 -17.69 -1.72 -4.47
N GLY A 29 -18.39 -1.40 -3.38
CA GLY A 29 -19.73 -0.81 -3.44
C GLY A 29 -19.87 0.57 -2.80
N ASP A 30 -18.83 1.08 -2.14
CA ASP A 30 -18.89 2.44 -1.63
C ASP A 30 -18.85 3.43 -2.80
N LYS A 31 -19.97 4.15 -2.97
CA LYS A 31 -20.20 5.13 -4.04
C LYS A 31 -19.18 6.27 -4.04
N ASN A 32 -18.39 6.42 -2.97
CA ASN A 32 -17.47 7.51 -2.77
C ASN A 32 -16.02 6.97 -2.79
N PRO A 33 -15.28 7.10 -3.91
CA PRO A 33 -13.85 6.86 -3.95
C PRO A 33 -13.12 7.73 -2.93
N SER A 34 -11.91 7.32 -2.52
CA SER A 34 -11.02 8.10 -1.64
C SER A 34 -10.81 9.54 -2.13
N CYS A 35 -10.84 9.75 -3.45
CA CYS A 35 -10.71 11.06 -4.07
C CYS A 35 -12.00 11.91 -4.10
N TRP A 36 -13.15 11.42 -3.60
CA TRP A 36 -14.47 12.04 -3.85
C TRP A 36 -14.57 13.50 -3.40
N MET A 37 -14.00 13.86 -2.24
CA MET A 37 -14.12 15.21 -1.69
C MET A 37 -13.34 16.26 -2.50
N ALA A 38 -12.28 15.85 -3.19
CA ALA A 38 -11.39 16.73 -3.95
C ALA A 38 -11.29 16.32 -5.43
N CYS A 39 -12.25 15.54 -5.95
CA CYS A 39 -12.17 15.00 -7.30
C CYS A 39 -12.34 16.14 -8.32
N PRO A 40 -11.34 16.42 -9.17
CA PRO A 40 -11.46 17.45 -10.20
C PRO A 40 -12.34 17.01 -11.39
N CYS A 41 -12.93 15.81 -11.34
CA CYS A 41 -13.72 15.22 -12.43
C CYS A 41 -15.22 15.15 -12.07
N PRO A 42 -15.96 16.27 -12.08
CA PRO A 42 -17.37 16.32 -11.66
C PRO A 42 -18.30 15.47 -12.53
N GLU A 43 -17.95 15.27 -13.80
CA GLU A 43 -18.76 14.57 -14.80
C GLU A 43 -18.57 13.04 -14.80
N ARG A 44 -17.60 12.50 -14.05
CA ARG A 44 -17.18 11.09 -14.13
C ARG A 44 -17.19 10.39 -12.77
N LYS A 45 -18.19 10.68 -11.95
CA LYS A 45 -18.37 10.08 -10.62
C LYS A 45 -18.48 8.55 -10.67
N ASP A 46 -19.01 8.02 -11.76
CA ASP A 46 -19.17 6.60 -12.07
C ASP A 46 -17.88 5.93 -12.60
N ARG A 47 -16.84 6.72 -12.94
CA ARG A 47 -15.58 6.22 -13.54
C ARG A 47 -14.34 6.56 -12.72
N CYS A 48 -14.50 6.85 -11.43
CA CYS A 48 -13.37 7.00 -10.53
C CYS A 48 -12.71 5.63 -10.31
N GLY A 49 -11.56 5.41 -10.95
CA GLY A 49 -10.68 4.26 -10.78
C GLY A 49 -9.22 4.71 -10.89
N HIS A 50 -8.26 3.80 -10.72
CA HIS A 50 -6.83 4.12 -10.69
C HIS A 50 -6.28 4.76 -11.98
N ASP A 51 -6.99 4.62 -13.11
CA ASP A 51 -6.67 5.29 -14.39
C ASP A 51 -7.19 6.74 -14.50
N CYS A 52 -7.84 7.26 -13.45
CA CYS A 52 -8.39 8.60 -13.48
C CYS A 52 -7.25 9.64 -13.54
N PRO A 53 -7.21 10.51 -14.57
CA PRO A 53 -6.13 11.50 -14.73
C PRO A 53 -6.12 12.54 -13.61
N GLY A 54 -7.20 12.66 -12.84
CA GLY A 54 -7.33 13.58 -11.72
C GLY A 54 -6.78 13.03 -10.39
N ILE A 55 -6.36 11.77 -10.29
CA ILE A 55 -5.93 11.16 -9.01
C ILE A 55 -4.74 11.91 -8.42
N SER A 56 -3.75 12.28 -9.23
CA SER A 56 -2.54 12.96 -8.77
C SER A 56 -2.84 14.24 -7.97
N THR A 57 -3.84 14.99 -8.43
CA THR A 57 -4.34 16.20 -7.78
C THR A 57 -5.27 15.85 -6.62
N ALA A 58 -6.21 14.92 -6.83
CA ALA A 58 -7.28 14.68 -5.87
C ALA A 58 -6.84 14.00 -4.56
N LEU A 59 -5.71 13.29 -4.59
CA LEU A 59 -5.16 12.60 -3.42
C LEU A 59 -3.99 13.34 -2.76
N SER A 60 -3.53 14.45 -3.36
CA SER A 60 -2.53 15.29 -2.71
C SER A 60 -3.20 16.25 -1.72
N SER A 61 -2.57 16.46 -0.57
CA SER A 61 -2.96 17.51 0.39
C SER A 61 -2.61 18.92 -0.10
N ASP A 62 -1.63 19.04 -1.00
CA ASP A 62 -1.25 20.28 -1.68
C ASP A 62 -1.00 19.97 -3.16
N PRO A 63 -2.08 19.89 -3.97
CA PRO A 63 -1.97 19.50 -5.36
C PRO A 63 -1.27 20.53 -6.26
N VAL A 64 -1.07 21.75 -5.77
CA VAL A 64 -0.41 22.82 -6.54
C VAL A 64 1.09 22.69 -6.42
N LEU A 65 1.60 22.51 -5.20
CA LEU A 65 3.05 22.41 -4.96
C LEU A 65 3.56 20.97 -5.03
N TYR A 66 2.74 20.00 -4.62
CA TYR A 66 3.14 18.61 -4.46
C TYR A 66 2.08 17.63 -5.03
N PRO A 67 1.72 17.71 -6.32
CA PRO A 67 0.87 16.69 -6.93
C PRO A 67 1.55 15.32 -6.86
N LEU A 68 0.77 14.24 -6.70
CA LEU A 68 1.37 12.90 -6.75
C LEU A 68 1.94 12.62 -8.13
N GLU A 69 3.10 12.00 -8.15
CA GLU A 69 3.76 11.58 -9.38
C GLU A 69 2.93 10.51 -10.11
N ILE A 70 2.85 10.61 -11.44
CA ILE A 70 1.78 9.94 -12.21
C ILE A 70 1.88 8.42 -12.20
N ARG A 71 3.09 7.85 -12.05
CA ARG A 71 3.29 6.40 -12.08
C ARG A 71 2.96 5.74 -10.74
N ILE A 72 3.02 6.48 -9.64
CA ILE A 72 2.72 5.95 -8.31
C ILE A 72 1.31 6.28 -7.83
N ALA A 73 0.71 7.36 -8.35
CA ALA A 73 -0.65 7.79 -8.03
C ALA A 73 -1.71 6.65 -8.13
N PRO A 74 -1.69 5.76 -9.15
CA PRO A 74 -2.60 4.62 -9.22
C PRO A 74 -2.51 3.68 -8.01
N LEU A 75 -1.30 3.34 -7.57
CA LEU A 75 -1.08 2.49 -6.40
C LEU A 75 -1.52 3.18 -5.11
N VAL A 76 -1.22 4.48 -4.95
CA VAL A 76 -1.69 5.28 -3.81
C VAL A 76 -3.22 5.27 -3.76
N TYR A 77 -3.89 5.43 -4.91
CA TYR A 77 -5.34 5.37 -4.99
C TYR A 77 -5.91 4.04 -4.51
N GLU A 78 -5.38 2.90 -5.00
CA GLU A 78 -5.87 1.58 -4.61
C GLU A 78 -5.63 1.30 -3.12
N LEU A 79 -4.49 1.72 -2.56
CA LEU A 79 -4.24 1.61 -1.11
C LEU A 79 -5.23 2.46 -0.29
N SER A 80 -5.43 3.73 -0.64
CA SER A 80 -6.40 4.61 0.03
C SER A 80 -7.83 4.07 -0.08
N LYS A 81 -8.18 3.46 -1.21
CA LYS A 81 -9.49 2.84 -1.44
C LYS A 81 -9.74 1.67 -0.50
N MET A 82 -8.70 0.96 -0.04
CA MET A 82 -8.83 -0.11 0.94
C MET A 82 -9.14 0.39 2.36
N ARG A 83 -9.01 1.69 2.66
CA ARG A 83 -9.32 2.37 3.94
C ARG A 83 -8.59 1.89 5.20
N VAL A 84 -7.97 0.72 5.17
CA VAL A 84 -7.11 0.19 6.24
C VAL A 84 -5.67 0.69 6.11
N PHE A 85 -5.30 1.20 4.93
CA PHE A 85 -4.04 1.86 4.67
C PHE A 85 -4.29 3.36 4.48
N GLN A 86 -3.49 4.18 5.14
CA GLN A 86 -3.56 5.63 5.03
C GLN A 86 -2.24 6.17 4.48
N PRO A 87 -2.08 6.26 3.15
CA PRO A 87 -0.90 6.84 2.54
C PRO A 87 -0.69 8.29 2.99
N CYS A 88 0.53 8.64 3.38
CA CYS A 88 0.90 9.97 3.85
C CYS A 88 2.03 10.62 3.03
N TRP A 89 2.82 9.82 2.31
CA TRP A 89 3.85 10.31 1.39
C TRP A 89 4.13 9.26 0.30
N SER A 90 4.57 9.68 -0.88
CA SER A 90 4.97 8.76 -1.96
C SER A 90 6.00 9.36 -2.90
N CYS A 91 6.71 8.51 -3.63
CA CYS A 91 7.64 8.88 -4.70
C CYS A 91 7.66 7.76 -5.76
N GLU A 92 7.67 8.10 -7.05
CA GLU A 92 7.63 7.10 -8.15
C GLU A 92 9.00 6.53 -8.51
N GLY A 93 10.05 6.99 -7.83
CA GLY A 93 11.44 6.67 -8.10
C GLY A 93 12.01 7.50 -9.25
N HIS A 94 13.29 7.83 -9.14
CA HIS A 94 13.98 8.75 -10.05
C HIS A 94 15.40 8.26 -10.33
N GLU A 95 15.87 8.49 -11.55
CA GLU A 95 17.28 8.30 -11.94
C GLU A 95 18.02 9.64 -11.92
N THR A 96 19.33 9.59 -11.74
CA THR A 96 20.23 10.71 -12.01
C THR A 96 20.34 10.95 -13.51
N GLY A 97 20.92 12.08 -13.92
CA GLY A 97 21.25 12.33 -15.33
C GLY A 97 22.23 11.33 -15.97
N THR A 98 22.86 10.46 -15.18
CA THR A 98 23.74 9.38 -15.65
C THR A 98 23.03 8.02 -15.77
N GLY A 99 21.72 7.97 -15.51
CA GLY A 99 20.92 6.73 -15.51
C GLY A 99 21.13 5.87 -14.26
N ALA A 100 21.80 6.39 -13.22
CA ALA A 100 21.92 5.69 -11.95
C ALA A 100 20.67 5.94 -11.10
N LEU A 101 20.20 4.94 -10.37
CA LEU A 101 19.02 5.08 -9.52
C LEU A 101 19.29 6.06 -8.38
N TRP A 102 18.56 7.18 -8.33
CA TRP A 102 18.68 8.22 -7.30
C TRP A 102 17.70 8.00 -6.15
N LYS A 103 16.45 7.73 -6.48
CA LYS A 103 15.37 7.46 -5.51
C LYS A 103 14.65 6.17 -5.91
N LEU A 104 14.36 5.35 -4.92
CA LEU A 104 13.48 4.20 -5.08
C LEU A 104 12.02 4.66 -5.06
N PRO A 105 11.12 4.00 -5.81
CA PRO A 105 9.71 4.21 -5.61
C PRO A 105 9.29 3.68 -4.24
N GLN A 106 8.43 4.42 -3.56
CA GLN A 106 7.98 4.04 -2.22
C GLN A 106 6.70 4.79 -1.84
N ILE A 107 5.93 4.17 -0.93
CA ILE A 107 4.73 4.76 -0.33
C ILE A 107 4.86 4.61 1.18
N TRP A 108 4.75 5.72 1.89
CA TRP A 108 4.63 5.73 3.34
C TRP A 108 3.16 5.75 3.73
N PHE A 109 2.80 4.97 4.73
CA PHE A 109 1.41 4.81 5.15
C PHE A 109 1.30 4.44 6.63
N TYR A 110 0.14 4.77 7.20
CA TYR A 110 -0.29 4.31 8.52
C TYR A 110 -1.28 3.15 8.39
N VAL A 111 -1.40 2.36 9.46
CA VAL A 111 -2.37 1.26 9.61
C VAL A 111 -3.01 1.30 10.99
N GLY A 112 -4.26 0.86 11.09
CA GLY A 112 -4.96 0.76 12.37
C GLY A 112 -4.53 -0.46 13.20
N ALA A 113 -3.95 -1.48 12.56
CA ALA A 113 -3.45 -2.67 13.22
C ALA A 113 -2.23 -3.26 12.49
N GLU A 114 -1.22 -3.71 13.25
CA GLU A 114 0.02 -4.29 12.70
C GLU A 114 -0.22 -5.49 11.77
N ILE A 115 -1.30 -6.23 12.00
CA ILE A 115 -1.68 -7.36 11.15
C ILE A 115 -1.95 -6.91 9.70
N GLN A 116 -2.41 -5.68 9.48
CA GLN A 116 -2.66 -5.13 8.15
C GLN A 116 -1.34 -4.92 7.38
N ALA A 117 -0.29 -4.42 8.04
CA ALA A 117 1.05 -4.33 7.47
C ALA A 117 1.63 -5.72 7.16
N ARG A 118 1.41 -6.69 8.05
CA ARG A 118 1.81 -8.08 7.80
C ARG A 118 1.10 -8.70 6.59
N LEU A 119 -0.20 -8.48 6.42
CA LEU A 119 -0.95 -8.96 5.25
C LEU A 119 -0.38 -8.41 3.95
N MET A 120 0.01 -7.13 3.93
CA MET A 120 0.69 -6.53 2.79
C MET A 120 2.03 -7.22 2.51
N ALA A 121 2.87 -7.45 3.52
CA ALA A 121 4.14 -8.17 3.36
C ALA A 121 3.94 -9.60 2.81
N ASP A 122 2.97 -10.34 3.32
CA ASP A 122 2.65 -11.68 2.84
C ASP A 122 2.08 -11.68 1.41
N ALA A 123 1.34 -10.64 1.04
CA ALA A 123 0.87 -10.42 -0.33
C ALA A 123 2.03 -10.14 -1.30
N LEU A 124 2.99 -9.29 -0.93
CA LEU A 124 4.19 -9.02 -1.75
C LEU A 124 5.00 -10.30 -2.00
N ARG A 125 5.20 -11.12 -0.97
CA ARG A 125 5.86 -12.43 -1.10
C ARG A 125 5.11 -13.36 -2.05
N THR A 126 3.78 -13.34 -2.01
CA THR A 126 2.95 -14.13 -2.93
C THR A 126 3.12 -13.67 -4.38
N LEU A 127 3.09 -12.35 -4.62
CA LEU A 127 3.30 -11.79 -5.97
C LEU A 127 4.70 -12.11 -6.51
N LEU A 128 5.73 -11.99 -5.67
CA LEU A 128 7.10 -12.36 -6.03
C LEU A 128 7.23 -13.86 -6.31
N GLY A 129 6.70 -14.71 -5.44
CA GLY A 129 6.72 -16.18 -5.60
C GLY A 129 6.00 -16.66 -6.85
N ASN A 130 4.93 -15.95 -7.25
CA ASN A 130 4.21 -16.18 -8.50
C ASN A 130 4.89 -15.53 -9.72
N ARG A 131 6.02 -14.85 -9.53
CA ARG A 131 6.74 -14.08 -10.56
C ARG A 131 5.87 -13.02 -11.25
N ALA A 132 4.88 -12.49 -10.53
CA ALA A 132 4.06 -11.39 -11.01
C ALA A 132 4.88 -10.08 -11.01
N ILE A 133 5.68 -9.85 -9.98
CA ILE A 133 6.67 -8.77 -9.91
C ILE A 133 8.07 -9.35 -10.08
N ALA A 134 8.99 -8.57 -10.64
CA ALA A 134 10.37 -9.03 -10.86
C ALA A 134 11.30 -8.70 -9.70
N SER A 135 11.06 -7.59 -9.00
CA SER A 135 11.89 -7.14 -7.89
C SER A 135 11.29 -7.58 -6.56
N GLU A 136 12.12 -7.77 -5.54
CA GLU A 136 11.64 -7.97 -4.19
C GLU A 136 11.15 -6.64 -3.61
N TRP A 137 9.96 -6.66 -3.01
CA TRP A 137 9.36 -5.53 -2.31
C TRP A 137 9.11 -5.90 -0.85
N GLU A 138 9.26 -4.93 0.04
CA GLU A 138 9.10 -5.11 1.46
C GLU A 138 8.20 -4.03 2.07
N VAL A 139 7.66 -4.37 3.26
CA VAL A 139 7.03 -3.41 4.17
C VAL A 139 8.01 -3.20 5.32
N ALA A 140 8.65 -2.03 5.35
CA ALA A 140 9.59 -1.65 6.39
C ALA A 140 8.93 -0.69 7.39
N ILE A 141 9.30 -0.79 8.66
CA ILE A 141 8.96 0.27 9.63
C ILE A 141 9.86 1.47 9.34
N THR A 142 9.27 2.65 9.24
CA THR A 142 9.99 3.92 9.13
C THR A 142 9.58 4.83 10.29
N ARG A 143 10.39 5.84 10.58
CA ARG A 143 10.04 6.87 11.55
C ARG A 143 9.62 8.11 10.77
N SER A 144 8.37 8.54 10.97
CA SER A 144 8.00 9.93 10.77
C SER A 144 8.78 10.82 11.76
N ALA A 145 8.70 12.13 11.59
CA ALA A 145 9.48 13.10 12.37
C ALA A 145 9.41 12.85 13.90
N SER A 146 10.37 13.39 14.65
CA SER A 146 10.52 13.11 16.10
C SER A 146 9.31 13.46 16.97
N ASP A 147 8.35 14.20 16.43
CA ASP A 147 7.11 14.65 17.05
C ASP A 147 5.87 13.79 16.72
N ASP A 148 5.98 12.83 15.80
CA ASP A 148 4.90 11.89 15.48
C ASP A 148 5.08 10.57 16.25
N PRO A 149 4.19 10.26 17.21
CA PRO A 149 4.26 9.01 17.98
C PRO A 149 3.77 7.78 17.19
N GLU A 150 3.14 7.97 16.02
CA GLU A 150 2.56 6.86 15.26
C GLU A 150 3.62 6.07 14.50
N THR A 151 3.43 4.75 14.43
CA THR A 151 4.30 3.89 13.63
C THR A 151 3.96 4.07 12.16
N THR A 152 4.91 4.62 11.40
CA THR A 152 4.79 4.74 9.95
C THR A 152 5.41 3.51 9.28
N TYR A 153 4.74 3.00 8.26
CA TYR A 153 5.24 1.90 7.43
C TYR A 153 5.62 2.44 6.04
N CYS A 154 6.56 1.77 5.39
CA CYS A 154 7.03 2.10 4.05
C CYS A 154 6.99 0.85 3.17
N LEU A 155 6.19 0.91 2.10
CA LEU A 155 6.21 -0.03 0.98
C LEU A 155 7.30 0.43 0.01
N LYS A 156 8.32 -0.40 -0.21
CA LYS A 156 9.45 -0.07 -1.09
C LYS A 156 10.11 -1.33 -1.67
N PRO A 157 10.85 -1.23 -2.78
CA PRO A 157 11.69 -2.34 -3.22
C PRO A 157 12.88 -2.53 -2.27
N VAL A 158 13.34 -3.77 -2.15
CA VAL A 158 14.61 -4.10 -1.51
C VAL A 158 15.73 -3.64 -2.45
N ALA A 159 16.63 -2.81 -1.94
CA ALA A 159 17.72 -2.26 -2.75
C ALA A 159 18.68 -3.37 -3.19
N GLY A 160 18.94 -3.47 -4.50
CA GLY A 160 19.94 -4.36 -5.07
C GLY A 160 20.68 -3.68 -6.22
N GLU A 161 21.94 -4.07 -6.45
CA GLU A 161 22.81 -3.43 -7.44
C GLU A 161 22.30 -3.51 -8.89
N THR A 162 21.43 -4.47 -9.18
CA THR A 162 20.97 -4.78 -10.55
C THR A 162 19.59 -4.21 -10.89
N VAL A 163 18.94 -3.50 -9.96
CA VAL A 163 17.56 -3.07 -10.14
C VAL A 163 17.51 -1.77 -10.95
N LYS A 164 16.71 -1.77 -12.02
CA LYS A 164 16.50 -0.60 -12.90
C LYS A 164 15.17 0.09 -12.60
N LEU A 165 15.11 1.42 -12.79
CA LEU A 165 13.90 2.19 -12.50
C LEU A 165 12.71 1.73 -13.36
N ASP A 166 12.95 1.44 -14.64
CA ASP A 166 11.92 0.98 -15.57
C ASP A 166 11.24 -0.32 -15.09
N GLN A 167 12.03 -1.24 -14.49
CA GLN A 167 11.51 -2.46 -13.90
C GLN A 167 10.66 -2.17 -12.67
N LEU A 168 11.14 -1.29 -11.78
CA LEU A 168 10.39 -0.93 -10.58
C LEU A 168 9.06 -0.22 -10.92
N GLN A 169 9.05 0.60 -11.96
CA GLN A 169 7.83 1.26 -12.44
C GLN A 169 6.87 0.28 -13.12
N ARG A 170 7.36 -0.79 -13.76
CA ARG A 170 6.51 -1.90 -14.21
C ARG A 170 5.91 -2.67 -13.02
N ASP A 171 6.71 -2.95 -12.01
CA ASP A 171 6.24 -3.60 -10.79
C ASP A 171 5.15 -2.75 -10.11
N LEU A 172 5.26 -1.40 -10.08
CA LEU A 172 4.22 -0.52 -9.58
C LEU A 172 2.86 -0.74 -10.25
N SER A 173 2.82 -0.85 -11.58
CA SER A 173 1.56 -1.12 -12.30
C SER A 173 0.94 -2.46 -11.89
N ILE A 174 1.77 -3.49 -11.72
CA ILE A 174 1.33 -4.83 -11.29
C ILE A 174 0.82 -4.79 -9.85
N LEU A 175 1.50 -4.05 -8.97
CA LEU A 175 1.06 -3.83 -7.59
C LEU A 175 -0.28 -3.10 -7.57
N THR A 176 -0.50 -2.06 -8.39
CA THR A 176 -1.79 -1.37 -8.50
C THR A 176 -2.92 -2.35 -8.81
N GLU A 177 -2.72 -3.23 -9.79
CA GLU A 177 -3.75 -4.16 -10.25
C GLU A 177 -4.02 -5.31 -9.27
N GLN A 178 -2.96 -5.88 -8.69
CA GLN A 178 -3.05 -7.21 -8.03
C GLN A 178 -2.89 -7.16 -6.52
N LEU A 179 -2.22 -6.15 -5.96
CA LEU A 179 -1.93 -6.10 -4.52
C LEU A 179 -3.21 -6.07 -3.67
N PRO A 180 -4.24 -5.25 -3.97
CA PRO A 180 -5.43 -5.19 -3.12
C PRO A 180 -6.14 -6.53 -2.98
N GLU A 181 -6.33 -7.27 -4.07
CA GLU A 181 -6.99 -8.57 -4.01
C GLU A 181 -6.11 -9.64 -3.37
N THR A 182 -4.79 -9.59 -3.61
CA THR A 182 -3.86 -10.50 -2.95
C THR A 182 -3.89 -10.31 -1.43
N ILE A 183 -3.95 -9.06 -0.94
CA ILE A 183 -4.12 -8.76 0.49
C ILE A 183 -5.42 -9.35 1.05
N ARG A 184 -6.54 -9.18 0.34
CA ARG A 184 -7.82 -9.79 0.76
C ARG A 184 -7.73 -11.31 0.81
N GLN A 185 -7.06 -11.94 -0.16
CA GLN A 185 -6.88 -13.38 -0.16
C GLN A 185 -6.04 -13.86 1.04
N GLN A 186 -4.98 -13.12 1.41
CA GLN A 186 -4.22 -13.40 2.63
C GLN A 186 -5.10 -13.26 3.88
N ALA A 187 -5.96 -12.23 3.94
CA ALA A 187 -6.85 -12.02 5.07
C ALA A 187 -7.87 -13.16 5.22
N ARG A 188 -8.48 -13.64 4.13
CA ARG A 188 -9.39 -14.80 4.14
C ARG A 188 -8.68 -16.06 4.65
N THR A 189 -7.49 -16.32 4.13
CA THR A 189 -6.68 -17.50 4.50
C THR A 189 -6.34 -17.48 5.99
N MET A 190 -5.90 -16.33 6.50
CA MET A 190 -5.54 -16.18 7.91
C MET A 190 -6.77 -16.31 8.83
N LEU A 191 -7.90 -15.70 8.45
CA LEU A 191 -9.14 -15.80 9.22
C LEU A 191 -9.66 -17.25 9.29
N ALA A 192 -9.55 -18.01 8.20
CA ALA A 192 -9.94 -19.41 8.16
C ALA A 192 -9.09 -20.29 9.09
N ALA A 193 -7.79 -19.99 9.23
CA ALA A 193 -6.89 -20.70 10.13
C ALA A 193 -7.09 -20.42 11.63
N MET A 194 -7.92 -19.42 11.97
CA MET A 194 -8.23 -19.03 13.35
C MET A 194 -9.56 -19.60 13.88
N ASN A 195 -10.25 -20.42 13.07
CA ASN A 195 -11.47 -21.13 13.42
C ASN A 195 -11.16 -22.61 13.64
#